data_AF-A0A944B6A6-F1
#
_entry.id   AF-A0A944B6A6-F1
#
_cell.length_a   1.000
_cell.length_b   1.000
_cell.length_c   1.000
_cell.angle_alpha   90.00
_cell.angle_beta   90.00
_cell.angle_gamma   90.00
#
_symmetry.space_group_name_H-M   'P 1'
#
loop_
_entity.id
_entity.type
_entity.pdbx_description
1 polymer ?
#
loop_
_entity_poly.entity_id
_entity_poly.type
_entity_poly.pdbx_seq_one_letter_code
_entity_poly.pdbx_strand_id
1 'polypeptide(L)'
;MQKRNLLDSVTIPLERELREKIHNALQGDIVELLSDITEPSKAPFYLQGCKDGRAFKIEKGFFKKYYNLCEEVKKSLNFKEDVDVYIVSNPEVNAFAILRASEDHPHTIILNHSLVQMMTDDELKFAIGHEIGHLIKRDARLNQLIDFVYPKDTKMPPSLTYKVSLWHQLSELECDRFGFLAMPKLSVCVSALFKLTTGFDLEKMEMNIDEFLSQIPNNLEYLFNDDFELEGSHPVNPIRIGALQIFSKKCASDKATVGYFDNMMNVLIAEMTNISSSPLEKDLVKFFAIGGLRMISLKEEFQEEEYKVIISELSEFILNPKEYLEEIANDDDIFDTLQNVIDDILEVEPDLRDLMLEYLIRIALADKKIESIEVDTIMELGESMLGFSREEIAKSFANHIQKSFSPDILALV
;
A
#
# COMPACT_ATOMS: atom_id res chain seq x y z
N MET A 1 29.69 -18.54 -4.15
CA MET A 1 28.73 -17.61 -3.51
C MET A 1 27.75 -18.43 -2.68
N GLN A 2 27.68 -18.20 -1.37
CA GLN A 2 26.67 -18.83 -0.52
C GLN A 2 25.28 -18.53 -1.08
N LYS A 3 24.43 -19.55 -1.21
CA LYS A 3 23.00 -19.40 -1.51
C LYS A 3 22.38 -18.59 -0.37
N ARG A 4 22.37 -17.26 -0.49
CA ARG A 4 21.36 -16.47 0.22
C ARG A 4 20.01 -17.02 -0.24
N ASN A 5 19.10 -17.22 0.70
CA ASN A 5 17.73 -17.55 0.36
C ASN A 5 17.25 -16.48 -0.62
N LEU A 6 16.76 -16.90 -1.79
CA LEU A 6 16.38 -15.98 -2.88
C LEU A 6 15.36 -14.96 -2.38
N LEU A 7 14.42 -15.43 -1.55
CA LEU A 7 13.42 -14.63 -0.85
C LEU A 7 14.08 -13.52 -0.02
N ASP A 8 15.00 -13.86 0.89
CA ASP A 8 15.69 -12.86 1.73
C ASP A 8 16.43 -11.78 0.92
N SER A 9 16.83 -12.08 -0.33
CA SER A 9 17.50 -11.11 -1.18
C SER A 9 16.56 -10.10 -1.84
N VAL A 10 15.30 -10.47 -2.04
CA VAL A 10 14.28 -9.64 -2.70
C VAL A 10 13.33 -8.96 -1.73
N THR A 11 13.18 -9.47 -0.51
CA THR A 11 12.23 -8.92 0.46
C THR A 11 12.56 -7.48 0.87
N ILE A 12 11.51 -6.66 0.96
CA ILE A 12 11.42 -5.34 1.54
C ILE A 12 10.79 -5.52 2.92
N PRO A 13 11.47 -5.17 4.02
CA PRO A 13 10.96 -5.42 5.38
C PRO A 13 9.56 -4.86 5.63
N LEU A 14 9.26 -3.65 5.13
CA LEU A 14 7.96 -3.01 5.30
C LEU A 14 6.83 -3.75 4.56
N GLU A 15 7.09 -4.36 3.41
CA GLU A 15 6.08 -5.16 2.69
C GLU A 15 5.60 -6.32 3.57
N ARG A 16 6.56 -7.04 4.19
CA ARG A 16 6.27 -8.19 5.04
C ARG A 16 5.51 -7.77 6.29
N GLU A 17 5.93 -6.66 6.90
CA GLU A 17 5.26 -6.10 8.07
C GLU A 17 3.81 -5.71 7.76
N LEU A 18 3.57 -5.02 6.64
CA LEU A 18 2.21 -4.65 6.22
C LEU A 18 1.36 -5.88 5.92
N ARG A 19 1.91 -6.87 5.20
CA ARG A 19 1.24 -8.14 4.95
C ARG A 19 0.77 -8.81 6.24
N GLU A 20 1.65 -8.93 7.23
CA GLU A 20 1.31 -9.53 8.53
C GLU A 20 0.28 -8.70 9.29
N LYS A 21 0.43 -7.36 9.30
CA LYS A 21 -0.55 -6.45 9.93
C LYS A 21 -1.93 -6.56 9.29
N ILE A 22 -2.02 -6.56 7.96
CA ILE A 22 -3.28 -6.69 7.21
C ILE A 22 -3.91 -8.06 7.48
N HIS A 23 -3.15 -9.14 7.34
CA HIS A 23 -3.64 -10.50 7.58
C HIS A 23 -4.21 -10.66 8.99
N ASN A 24 -3.49 -10.16 10.01
CA ASN A 24 -3.92 -10.24 11.40
C ASN A 24 -5.16 -9.36 11.68
N ALA A 25 -5.19 -8.13 11.13
CA ALA A 25 -6.34 -7.24 11.26
C ALA A 25 -7.62 -7.86 10.68
N LEU A 26 -7.49 -8.65 9.61
CA LEU A 26 -8.59 -9.35 8.96
C LEU A 26 -8.88 -10.74 9.52
N GLN A 27 -8.23 -11.15 10.62
CA GLN A 27 -8.39 -12.49 11.21
C GLN A 27 -8.14 -13.61 10.18
N GLY A 28 -7.09 -13.44 9.35
CA GLY A 28 -6.84 -14.23 8.15
C GLY A 28 -6.90 -15.74 8.36
N ASP A 29 -6.31 -16.26 9.44
CA ASP A 29 -6.31 -17.72 9.73
C ASP A 29 -7.71 -18.34 9.71
N ILE A 30 -8.70 -17.63 10.26
CA ILE A 30 -10.08 -18.11 10.36
C ILE A 30 -10.84 -17.77 9.08
N VAL A 31 -10.68 -16.55 8.57
CA VAL A 31 -11.44 -16.07 7.41
C VAL A 31 -11.05 -16.82 6.14
N GLU A 32 -9.77 -17.13 5.95
CA GLU A 32 -9.28 -17.94 4.86
C GLU A 32 -9.89 -19.35 4.86
N LEU A 33 -9.98 -19.98 6.04
CA LEU A 33 -10.63 -21.29 6.19
C LEU A 33 -12.11 -21.24 5.81
N LEU A 34 -12.82 -20.16 6.14
CA LEU A 34 -14.22 -19.96 5.72
C LEU A 34 -14.33 -19.68 4.23
N SER A 35 -13.42 -18.89 3.66
CA SER A 35 -13.37 -18.56 2.24
C SER A 35 -13.20 -19.83 1.39
N ASP A 36 -12.27 -20.70 1.77
CA ASP A 36 -12.00 -21.97 1.07
C ASP A 36 -13.21 -22.93 1.06
N ILE A 37 -14.08 -22.85 2.07
CA ILE A 37 -15.31 -23.66 2.16
C ILE A 37 -16.44 -23.07 1.31
N THR A 38 -16.54 -21.73 1.26
CA THR A 38 -17.71 -21.03 0.72
C THR A 38 -17.59 -20.70 -0.78
N GLU A 39 -16.37 -20.51 -1.28
CA GLU A 39 -16.12 -20.29 -2.70
C GLU A 39 -15.48 -21.53 -3.35
N PRO A 40 -16.28 -22.51 -3.83
CA PRO A 40 -15.71 -23.58 -4.63
C PRO A 40 -15.06 -22.97 -5.87
N SER A 41 -13.81 -23.35 -6.12
CA SER A 41 -12.99 -22.95 -7.28
C SER A 41 -13.86 -22.87 -8.55
N LYS A 42 -14.18 -21.65 -8.97
CA LYS A 42 -14.82 -21.44 -10.27
C LYS A 42 -13.80 -21.80 -11.34
N ALA A 43 -14.24 -22.55 -12.34
CA ALA A 43 -13.39 -22.88 -13.48
C ALA A 43 -12.80 -21.58 -14.05
N PRO A 44 -11.46 -21.45 -14.13
CA PRO A 44 -10.85 -20.21 -14.56
C PRO A 44 -11.38 -19.73 -15.91
N PHE A 45 -11.61 -18.43 -16.06
CA PHE A 45 -12.18 -17.83 -17.28
C PHE A 45 -11.40 -18.21 -18.55
N TYR A 46 -10.08 -18.37 -18.46
CA TYR A 46 -9.23 -18.77 -19.58
C TYR A 46 -9.47 -20.21 -20.06
N LEU A 47 -10.03 -21.11 -19.23
CA LEU A 47 -10.39 -22.47 -19.66
C LEU A 47 -11.52 -22.45 -20.69
N GLN A 48 -12.46 -21.51 -20.56
CA GLN A 48 -13.47 -21.27 -21.60
C GLN A 48 -12.82 -20.69 -22.85
N GLY A 49 -11.86 -19.77 -22.68
CA GLY A 49 -11.02 -19.27 -23.78
C GLY A 49 -10.29 -20.39 -24.54
N CYS A 50 -9.82 -21.44 -23.84
CA CYS A 50 -9.17 -22.59 -24.47
C CYS A 50 -10.17 -23.39 -25.31
N LYS A 51 -11.39 -23.61 -24.80
CA LYS A 51 -12.46 -24.33 -25.52
C LYS A 51 -12.91 -23.58 -26.77
N ASP A 52 -12.97 -22.26 -26.71
CA ASP A 52 -13.44 -21.41 -27.81
C ASP A 52 -12.30 -20.94 -28.74
N GLY A 53 -11.07 -21.44 -28.55
CA GLY A 53 -9.91 -21.16 -29.40
C GLY A 53 -9.31 -19.75 -29.27
N ARG A 54 -9.55 -19.06 -28.16
CA ARG A 54 -9.07 -17.70 -27.85
C ARG A 54 -7.92 -17.67 -26.84
N ALA A 55 -7.62 -18.81 -26.22
CA ALA A 55 -6.49 -19.02 -25.33
C ALA A 55 -5.72 -20.27 -25.76
N PHE A 56 -4.39 -20.19 -25.77
CA PHE A 56 -3.52 -21.29 -26.18
C PHE A 56 -2.49 -21.58 -25.09
N LYS A 57 -2.49 -22.81 -24.59
CA LYS A 57 -1.46 -23.28 -23.65
C LYS A 57 -0.11 -23.36 -24.37
N ILE A 58 0.92 -22.82 -23.74
CA ILE A 58 2.31 -22.96 -24.17
C ILE A 58 2.78 -24.35 -23.75
N GLU A 59 3.17 -25.16 -24.73
CA GLU A 59 3.65 -26.52 -24.50
C GLU A 59 4.98 -26.77 -25.20
N LYS A 60 5.72 -27.79 -24.78
CA LYS A 60 6.99 -28.13 -25.43
C LYS A 60 6.80 -28.52 -26.90
N GLY A 61 5.67 -29.14 -27.24
CA GLY A 61 5.31 -29.55 -28.60
C GLY A 61 4.77 -28.41 -29.48
N PHE A 62 4.25 -27.34 -28.86
CA PHE A 62 3.61 -26.21 -29.54
C PHE A 62 3.92 -24.91 -28.78
N PHE A 63 4.59 -23.94 -29.43
CA PHE A 63 5.26 -22.79 -28.79
C PHE A 63 6.56 -23.11 -28.03
N LYS A 64 7.36 -24.06 -28.54
CA LYS A 64 8.66 -24.48 -27.97
C LYS A 64 9.57 -23.34 -27.50
N LYS A 65 9.65 -22.25 -28.29
CA LYS A 65 10.43 -21.05 -27.94
C LYS A 65 9.99 -20.47 -26.59
N TYR A 66 8.70 -20.14 -26.46
CA TYR A 66 8.14 -19.55 -25.25
C TYR A 66 8.13 -20.53 -24.08
N TYR A 67 7.93 -21.83 -24.34
CA TYR A 67 8.07 -22.88 -23.33
C TYR A 67 9.48 -22.85 -22.69
N ASN A 68 10.53 -22.77 -23.52
CA ASN A 68 11.91 -22.69 -23.02
C ASN A 68 12.16 -21.40 -22.23
N LEU A 69 11.60 -20.25 -22.64
CA LEU A 69 11.69 -19.00 -21.88
C LEU A 69 11.11 -19.17 -20.48
N CYS A 70 9.91 -19.76 -20.37
CA CYS A 70 9.26 -20.00 -19.07
C CYS A 70 10.11 -20.92 -18.17
N GLU A 71 10.64 -22.01 -18.72
CA GLU A 71 11.50 -22.94 -17.98
C GLU A 71 12.82 -22.30 -17.54
N GLU A 72 13.41 -21.44 -18.36
CA GLU A 72 14.60 -20.65 -18.00
C GLU A 72 14.30 -19.72 -16.82
N VAL A 73 13.17 -19.01 -16.86
CA VAL A 73 12.76 -18.12 -15.77
C VAL A 73 12.51 -18.91 -14.48
N LYS A 74 11.72 -19.99 -14.52
CA LYS A 74 11.47 -20.85 -13.36
C LYS A 74 12.77 -21.35 -12.74
N LYS A 75 13.72 -21.75 -13.58
CA LYS A 75 15.05 -22.21 -13.13
C LYS A 75 15.85 -21.08 -12.48
N SER A 76 15.87 -19.89 -13.06
CA SER A 76 16.56 -18.72 -12.49
C SER A 76 16.00 -18.34 -11.12
N LEU A 77 14.68 -18.44 -10.94
CA LEU A 77 13.99 -18.14 -9.69
C LEU A 77 13.91 -19.35 -8.73
N ASN A 78 14.47 -20.50 -9.09
CA ASN A 78 14.35 -21.75 -8.33
C ASN A 78 12.89 -22.08 -7.93
N PHE A 79 11.93 -21.73 -8.80
CA PHE A 79 10.52 -21.97 -8.58
C PHE A 79 10.15 -23.37 -9.10
N LYS A 80 9.79 -24.26 -8.18
CA LYS A 80 9.61 -25.69 -8.46
C LYS A 80 8.17 -26.12 -8.68
N GLU A 81 7.22 -25.27 -8.33
CA GLU A 81 5.81 -25.59 -8.47
C GLU A 81 5.40 -25.60 -9.96
N ASP A 82 4.35 -26.33 -10.27
CA ASP A 82 3.85 -26.43 -11.63
C ASP A 82 3.17 -25.12 -12.04
N VAL A 83 3.48 -24.67 -13.26
CA VAL A 83 2.95 -23.43 -13.84
C VAL A 83 2.55 -23.72 -15.27
N ASP A 84 1.28 -23.54 -15.57
CA ASP A 84 0.78 -23.51 -16.93
C ASP A 84 0.81 -22.06 -17.45
N VAL A 85 1.30 -21.88 -18.67
CA VAL A 85 1.34 -20.56 -19.30
C VAL A 85 0.44 -20.55 -20.52
N TYR A 86 -0.40 -19.53 -20.65
CA TYR A 86 -1.33 -19.38 -21.77
C TYR A 86 -1.12 -18.05 -22.49
N ILE A 87 -1.28 -18.05 -23.80
CA ILE A 87 -1.39 -16.84 -24.62
C ILE A 87 -2.86 -16.59 -24.92
N VAL A 88 -3.36 -15.39 -24.61
CA VAL A 88 -4.77 -15.01 -24.83
C VAL A 88 -4.91 -13.87 -25.83
N SER A 89 -5.99 -13.89 -26.60
CA SER A 89 -6.33 -12.80 -27.52
C SER A 89 -6.95 -11.61 -26.75
N ASN A 90 -6.09 -10.76 -26.19
CA ASN A 90 -6.43 -9.48 -25.61
C ASN A 90 -5.47 -8.38 -26.14
N PRO A 91 -5.97 -7.25 -26.69
CA PRO A 91 -5.14 -6.19 -27.25
C PRO A 91 -4.31 -5.40 -26.23
N GLU A 92 -4.60 -5.51 -24.94
CA GLU A 92 -3.82 -4.83 -23.89
C GLU A 92 -2.43 -5.45 -23.73
N VAL A 93 -1.40 -4.61 -23.58
CA VAL A 93 -0.02 -5.05 -23.31
C VAL A 93 0.08 -5.43 -21.83
N ASN A 94 -0.28 -6.66 -21.49
CA ASN A 94 -0.35 -7.11 -20.10
C ASN A 94 -0.01 -8.60 -19.92
N ALA A 95 0.41 -8.97 -18.72
CA ALA A 95 0.47 -10.34 -18.20
C ALA A 95 -0.11 -10.36 -16.79
N PHE A 96 -0.55 -11.54 -16.34
CA PHE A 96 -0.95 -11.70 -14.94
C PHE A 96 -0.84 -13.16 -14.49
N ALA A 97 -0.56 -13.33 -13.20
CA ALA A 97 -0.52 -14.62 -12.52
C ALA A 97 -1.85 -14.95 -11.83
N ILE A 98 -2.19 -16.24 -11.81
CA ILE A 98 -3.31 -16.79 -11.05
C ILE A 98 -2.77 -17.89 -10.14
N LEU A 99 -3.10 -17.79 -8.85
CA LEU A 99 -2.78 -18.79 -7.87
C LEU A 99 -3.58 -20.08 -8.11
N ARG A 100 -2.94 -21.24 -7.95
CA ARG A 100 -3.60 -22.53 -8.04
C ARG A 100 -4.73 -22.63 -7.00
N ALA A 101 -5.82 -23.28 -7.38
CA ALA A 101 -6.96 -23.51 -6.48
C ALA A 101 -6.70 -24.61 -5.44
N SER A 102 -5.84 -25.58 -5.77
CA SER A 102 -5.41 -26.66 -4.87
C SER A 102 -4.00 -27.11 -5.24
N GLU A 103 -3.35 -27.90 -4.38
CA GLU A 103 -2.00 -28.41 -4.64
C GLU A 103 -1.92 -29.33 -5.86
N ASP A 104 -3.04 -29.97 -6.23
CA ASP A 104 -3.12 -30.87 -7.39
C ASP A 104 -3.23 -30.13 -8.74
N HIS A 105 -3.35 -28.80 -8.71
CA HIS A 105 -3.45 -27.98 -9.91
C HIS A 105 -2.24 -27.06 -10.09
N PRO A 106 -1.80 -26.82 -11.33
CA PRO A 106 -0.72 -25.88 -11.60
C PRO A 106 -1.19 -24.45 -11.32
N HIS A 107 -0.23 -23.59 -10.97
CA HIS A 107 -0.40 -22.14 -11.12
C HIS A 107 -0.64 -21.78 -12.57
N THR A 108 -1.14 -20.57 -12.82
CA THR A 108 -1.32 -20.10 -14.20
C THR A 108 -0.68 -18.74 -14.41
N ILE A 109 -0.03 -18.57 -15.55
CA ILE A 109 0.38 -17.26 -16.06
C ILE A 109 -0.33 -17.02 -17.40
N ILE A 110 -0.96 -15.87 -17.51
CA ILE A 110 -1.64 -15.43 -18.73
C ILE A 110 -0.81 -14.33 -19.39
N LEU A 111 -0.47 -14.52 -20.66
CA LEU A 111 0.21 -13.55 -21.49
C LEU A 111 -0.78 -13.04 -22.54
N ASN A 112 -1.02 -11.74 -22.58
CA ASN A 112 -1.78 -11.17 -23.69
C ASN A 112 -0.96 -11.22 -24.98
N HIS A 113 -1.61 -11.48 -26.11
CA HIS A 113 -0.90 -11.56 -27.39
C HIS A 113 -0.16 -10.26 -27.74
N SER A 114 -0.69 -9.09 -27.38
CA SER A 114 -0.02 -7.80 -27.60
C SER A 114 1.30 -7.70 -26.84
N LEU A 115 1.36 -8.19 -25.59
CA LEU A 115 2.61 -8.27 -24.83
C LEU A 115 3.64 -9.13 -25.56
N VAL A 116 3.22 -10.33 -25.99
CA VAL A 116 4.09 -11.28 -26.69
C VAL A 116 4.62 -10.75 -28.02
N GLN A 117 3.85 -9.92 -28.71
CA GLN A 117 4.25 -9.29 -29.97
C GLN A 117 5.17 -8.09 -29.79
N MET A 118 5.00 -7.35 -28.70
CA MET A 118 5.71 -6.10 -28.44
C MET A 118 7.08 -6.32 -27.77
N MET A 119 7.16 -7.34 -26.91
CA MET A 119 8.35 -7.64 -26.12
C MET A 119 9.35 -8.53 -26.87
N THR A 120 10.63 -8.24 -26.69
CA THR A 120 11.73 -9.16 -27.01
C THR A 120 11.74 -10.35 -26.05
N ASP A 121 12.52 -11.37 -26.38
CA ASP A 121 12.62 -12.57 -25.53
C ASP A 121 13.18 -12.27 -24.13
N ASP A 122 14.16 -11.37 -24.05
CA ASP A 122 14.77 -10.96 -22.78
C ASP A 122 13.77 -10.10 -21.96
N GLU A 123 12.97 -9.24 -22.60
CA GLU A 123 11.89 -8.48 -21.94
C GLU A 123 10.74 -9.39 -21.47
N LEU A 124 10.39 -10.42 -22.24
CA LEU A 124 9.40 -11.42 -21.81
C LEU A 124 9.89 -12.22 -20.59
N LYS A 125 11.19 -12.53 -20.49
CA LYS A 125 11.74 -13.17 -19.29
C LYS A 125 11.58 -12.28 -18.05
N PHE A 126 11.78 -10.97 -18.20
CA PHE A 126 11.52 -10.01 -17.12
C PHE A 126 10.04 -10.03 -16.70
N ALA A 127 9.11 -9.91 -17.65
CA ALA A 127 7.68 -9.92 -17.37
C ALA A 127 7.21 -11.24 -16.73
N ILE A 128 7.61 -12.40 -17.27
CA ILE A 128 7.28 -13.70 -16.68
C ILE A 128 7.92 -13.87 -15.29
N GLY A 129 9.13 -13.36 -15.10
CA GLY A 129 9.80 -13.39 -13.80
C GLY A 129 9.07 -12.57 -12.74
N HIS A 130 8.54 -11.40 -13.13
CA HIS A 130 7.67 -10.57 -12.30
C HIS A 130 6.40 -11.33 -11.89
N GLU A 131 5.70 -11.94 -12.85
CA GLU A 131 4.49 -12.74 -12.56
C GLU A 131 4.75 -13.94 -11.65
N ILE A 132 5.88 -14.62 -11.83
CA ILE A 132 6.30 -15.69 -10.92
C ILE A 132 6.61 -15.14 -9.52
N GLY A 133 7.07 -13.89 -9.41
CA GLY A 133 7.22 -13.17 -8.14
C GLY A 133 5.92 -13.16 -7.32
N HIS A 134 4.80 -12.77 -7.94
CA HIS A 134 3.49 -12.80 -7.29
C HIS A 134 3.09 -14.21 -6.83
N LEU A 135 3.41 -15.25 -7.61
CA LEU A 135 3.15 -16.64 -7.24
C LEU A 135 3.99 -17.09 -6.03
N ILE A 136 5.28 -16.76 -6.03
CA ILE A 136 6.19 -17.07 -4.92
C ILE A 136 5.71 -16.40 -3.64
N LYS A 137 5.29 -15.13 -3.74
CA LYS A 137 4.83 -14.33 -2.60
C LYS A 137 3.40 -14.60 -2.17
N ARG A 138 2.61 -15.31 -2.98
CA ARG A 138 1.19 -15.61 -2.71
C ARG A 138 0.34 -14.34 -2.54
N ASP A 139 0.63 -13.27 -3.28
CA ASP A 139 -0.10 -11.99 -3.16
C ASP A 139 -1.59 -12.15 -3.40
N ALA A 140 -1.94 -12.99 -4.38
CA ALA A 140 -3.31 -13.35 -4.69
C ALA A 140 -4.08 -13.91 -3.47
N ARG A 141 -3.40 -14.56 -2.50
CA ARG A 141 -4.05 -15.09 -1.30
C ARG A 141 -4.47 -13.97 -0.35
N LEU A 142 -3.59 -12.99 -0.13
CA LEU A 142 -3.95 -11.83 0.70
C LEU A 142 -5.04 -10.98 0.02
N ASN A 143 -4.99 -10.83 -1.30
CA ASN A 143 -6.07 -10.17 -2.05
C ASN A 143 -7.41 -10.90 -1.91
N GLN A 144 -7.42 -12.23 -2.00
CA GLN A 144 -8.63 -13.03 -1.76
C GLN A 144 -9.18 -12.83 -0.34
N LEU A 145 -8.31 -12.75 0.68
CA LEU A 145 -8.73 -12.44 2.04
C LEU A 145 -9.37 -11.05 2.14
N ILE A 146 -8.73 -10.04 1.56
CA ILE A 146 -9.24 -8.66 1.53
C ILE A 146 -10.60 -8.61 0.82
N ASP A 147 -10.71 -9.19 -0.37
CA ASP A 147 -11.94 -9.21 -1.18
C ASP A 147 -13.07 -10.00 -0.51
N PHE A 148 -12.73 -11.01 0.30
CA PHE A 148 -13.72 -11.78 1.06
C PHE A 148 -14.31 -10.96 2.21
N VAL A 149 -13.47 -10.21 2.95
CA VAL A 149 -13.92 -9.33 4.05
C VAL A 149 -14.61 -8.08 3.52
N TYR A 150 -14.08 -7.52 2.43
CA TYR A 150 -14.60 -6.34 1.75
C TYR A 150 -14.95 -6.66 0.30
N PRO A 151 -16.10 -7.33 0.05
CA PRO A 151 -16.58 -7.56 -1.30
C PRO A 151 -16.76 -6.26 -2.08
N LYS A 152 -16.87 -6.39 -3.42
CA LYS A 152 -17.19 -5.26 -4.29
C LYS A 152 -18.39 -4.47 -3.74
N ASP A 153 -18.26 -3.15 -3.77
CA ASP A 153 -19.23 -2.17 -3.26
C ASP A 153 -19.31 -2.02 -1.73
N THR A 154 -18.47 -2.72 -0.96
CA THR A 154 -18.30 -2.45 0.47
C THR A 154 -17.21 -1.40 0.70
N LYS A 155 -17.38 -0.57 1.75
CA LYS A 155 -16.40 0.45 2.12
C LYS A 155 -15.37 -0.14 3.08
N MET A 156 -14.13 -0.22 2.62
CA MET A 156 -12.97 -0.50 3.47
C MET A 156 -12.59 0.76 4.28
N PRO A 157 -12.23 0.64 5.58
CA PRO A 157 -11.76 1.77 6.36
C PRO A 157 -10.58 2.48 5.68
N PRO A 158 -10.52 3.82 5.61
CA PRO A 158 -9.45 4.56 4.92
C PRO A 158 -8.04 4.12 5.32
N SER A 159 -7.82 3.93 6.62
CA SER A 159 -6.55 3.46 7.18
C SER A 159 -6.11 2.09 6.65
N LEU A 160 -7.05 1.17 6.45
CA LEU A 160 -6.79 -0.13 5.87
C LEU A 160 -6.58 -0.02 4.36
N THR A 161 -7.40 0.79 3.68
CA THR A 161 -7.26 1.07 2.24
C THR A 161 -5.86 1.57 1.91
N TYR A 162 -5.35 2.51 2.70
CA TYR A 162 -4.00 3.03 2.54
C TYR A 162 -2.94 1.94 2.74
N LYS A 163 -3.01 1.17 3.83
CA LYS A 163 -2.05 0.09 4.11
C LYS A 163 -2.06 -0.99 3.02
N VAL A 164 -3.23 -1.33 2.49
CA VAL A 164 -3.39 -2.27 1.38
C VAL A 164 -2.77 -1.70 0.10
N SER A 165 -3.03 -0.43 -0.23
CA SER A 165 -2.44 0.25 -1.39
C SER A 165 -0.91 0.29 -1.31
N LEU A 166 -0.36 0.70 -0.15
CA LEU A 166 1.08 0.69 0.07
C LEU A 166 1.67 -0.72 -0.01
N TRP A 167 0.97 -1.72 0.53
CA TRP A 167 1.39 -3.12 0.40
C TRP A 167 1.42 -3.58 -1.06
N HIS A 168 0.40 -3.27 -1.87
CA HIS A 168 0.42 -3.56 -3.32
C HIS A 168 1.62 -2.91 -3.99
N GLN A 169 1.85 -1.62 -3.73
CA GLN A 169 2.96 -0.88 -4.29
C GLN A 169 4.32 -1.49 -3.95
N LEU A 170 4.56 -1.83 -2.67
CA LEU A 170 5.80 -2.51 -2.28
C LEU A 170 5.90 -3.91 -2.87
N SER A 171 4.77 -4.60 -3.04
CA SER A 171 4.77 -5.92 -3.67
C SER A 171 5.22 -5.88 -5.12
N GLU A 172 4.79 -4.88 -5.87
CA GLU A 172 5.26 -4.63 -7.24
C GLU A 172 6.76 -4.42 -7.30
N LEU A 173 7.32 -3.65 -6.37
CA LEU A 173 8.77 -3.42 -6.31
C LEU A 173 9.54 -4.71 -6.03
N GLU A 174 9.00 -5.63 -5.21
CA GLU A 174 9.60 -6.95 -5.04
C GLU A 174 9.43 -7.84 -6.27
N CYS A 175 8.29 -7.80 -6.95
CA CYS A 175 8.06 -8.54 -8.18
C CYS A 175 9.00 -8.06 -9.31
N ASP A 176 9.30 -6.77 -9.36
CA ASP A 176 10.35 -6.22 -10.23
C ASP A 176 11.74 -6.80 -9.91
N ARG A 177 12.05 -7.04 -8.63
CA ARG A 177 13.29 -7.72 -8.23
C ARG A 177 13.31 -9.17 -8.73
N PHE A 178 12.19 -9.90 -8.66
CA PHE A 178 12.09 -11.23 -9.26
C PHE A 178 12.25 -11.17 -10.78
N GLY A 179 11.63 -10.22 -11.46
CA GLY A 179 11.83 -9.96 -12.89
C GLY A 179 13.31 -9.72 -13.24
N PHE A 180 14.00 -8.89 -12.45
CA PHE A 180 15.43 -8.64 -12.62
C PHE A 180 16.28 -9.90 -12.38
N LEU A 181 15.95 -10.73 -11.39
CA LEU A 181 16.69 -11.98 -11.15
C LEU A 181 16.47 -13.00 -12.29
N ALA A 182 15.30 -12.97 -12.93
CA ALA A 182 15.03 -13.75 -14.13
C ALA A 182 15.82 -13.22 -15.35
N MET A 183 15.98 -11.90 -15.46
CA MET A 183 16.76 -11.26 -16.50
C MET A 183 17.66 -10.12 -15.96
N PRO A 184 18.91 -10.41 -15.51
CA PRO A 184 19.76 -9.45 -14.80
C PRO A 184 20.47 -8.46 -15.72
N LYS A 185 19.68 -7.73 -16.52
CA LYS A 185 20.10 -6.62 -17.38
C LYS A 185 19.14 -5.46 -17.14
N LEU A 186 19.60 -4.43 -16.42
CA LEU A 186 18.78 -3.28 -16.06
C LEU A 186 18.15 -2.60 -17.29
N SER A 187 18.92 -2.45 -18.38
CA SER A 187 18.42 -1.84 -19.62
C SER A 187 17.21 -2.59 -20.21
N VAL A 188 17.23 -3.92 -20.16
CA VAL A 188 16.10 -4.75 -20.62
C VAL A 188 14.89 -4.58 -19.72
N CYS A 189 15.08 -4.59 -18.39
CA CYS A 189 13.98 -4.43 -17.43
C CYS A 189 13.29 -3.08 -17.60
N VAL A 190 14.09 -2.01 -17.76
CA VAL A 190 13.61 -0.64 -17.97
C VAL A 190 12.91 -0.51 -19.32
N SER A 191 13.43 -1.15 -20.37
CA SER A 191 12.77 -1.21 -21.67
C SER A 191 11.40 -1.89 -21.58
N ALA A 192 11.30 -3.01 -20.86
CA ALA A 192 10.01 -3.69 -20.64
C ALA A 192 9.00 -2.81 -19.89
N LEU A 193 9.41 -2.16 -18.79
CA LEU A 193 8.54 -1.24 -18.04
C LEU A 193 8.09 -0.04 -18.89
N PHE A 194 8.99 0.51 -19.70
CA PHE A 194 8.66 1.61 -20.61
C PHE A 194 7.63 1.18 -21.67
N LYS A 195 7.81 -0.01 -22.26
CA LYS A 195 6.89 -0.58 -23.24
C LYS A 195 5.51 -0.83 -22.62
N LEU A 196 5.45 -1.35 -21.40
CA LEU A 196 4.20 -1.59 -20.67
C LEU A 196 3.40 -0.30 -20.46
N THR A 197 4.06 0.81 -20.11
CA THR A 197 3.35 2.06 -19.80
C THR A 197 3.06 2.94 -21.00
N THR A 198 3.96 2.97 -22.00
CA THR A 198 3.85 3.92 -23.12
C THR A 198 3.30 3.28 -24.39
N GLY A 199 3.37 1.94 -24.51
CA GLY A 199 3.11 1.25 -25.77
C GLY A 199 4.17 1.53 -26.85
N PHE A 200 5.28 2.19 -26.52
CA PHE A 200 6.36 2.49 -27.46
C PHE A 200 7.58 1.61 -27.25
N ASP A 201 8.22 1.26 -28.36
CA ASP A 201 9.46 0.49 -28.39
C ASP A 201 10.67 1.44 -28.38
N LEU A 202 11.52 1.33 -27.36
CA LEU A 202 12.68 2.20 -27.17
C LEU A 202 13.64 2.20 -28.35
N GLU A 203 13.89 1.03 -28.94
CA GLU A 203 14.81 0.92 -30.07
C GLU A 203 14.24 1.64 -31.30
N LYS A 204 12.92 1.54 -31.51
CA LYS A 204 12.25 2.22 -32.64
C LYS A 204 12.16 3.74 -32.45
N MET A 205 12.21 4.21 -31.22
CA MET A 205 12.21 5.64 -30.88
C MET A 205 13.61 6.25 -30.82
N GLU A 206 14.67 5.47 -31.07
CA GLU A 206 16.06 5.90 -30.97
C GLU A 206 16.38 6.54 -29.59
N MET A 207 15.70 6.07 -28.54
CA MET A 207 15.84 6.64 -27.20
C MET A 207 17.14 6.16 -26.54
N ASN A 208 17.92 7.08 -25.98
CA ASN A 208 19.10 6.75 -25.20
C ASN A 208 18.69 6.34 -23.78
N ILE A 209 18.82 5.04 -23.48
CA ILE A 209 18.44 4.49 -22.18
C ILE A 209 19.33 4.99 -21.03
N ASP A 210 20.61 5.26 -21.27
CA ASP A 210 21.53 5.75 -20.24
C ASP A 210 21.17 7.18 -19.84
N GLU A 211 20.77 8.00 -20.81
CA GLU A 211 20.27 9.36 -20.58
C GLU A 211 18.92 9.35 -19.86
N PHE A 212 18.02 8.44 -20.23
CA PHE A 212 16.75 8.29 -19.51
C PHE A 212 16.98 7.86 -18.05
N LEU A 213 17.90 6.92 -17.82
CA LEU A 213 18.24 6.45 -16.48
C LEU A 213 18.94 7.51 -15.62
N SER A 214 19.66 8.46 -16.23
CA SER A 214 20.32 9.56 -15.51
C SER A 214 19.32 10.61 -15.01
N GLN A 215 18.13 10.69 -15.62
CA GLN A 215 17.07 11.63 -15.23
C GLN A 215 16.18 11.12 -14.09
N ILE A 216 16.20 9.81 -13.79
CA ILE A 216 15.33 9.19 -12.77
C ILE A 216 15.45 9.85 -11.39
N PRO A 217 16.64 10.18 -10.86
CA PRO A 217 16.75 10.89 -9.58
C PRO A 217 16.00 12.23 -9.57
N ASN A 218 16.12 13.03 -10.64
CA ASN A 218 15.42 14.32 -10.75
C ASN A 218 13.91 14.12 -10.88
N ASN A 219 13.47 13.08 -11.61
CA ASN A 219 12.06 12.75 -11.74
C ASN A 219 11.46 12.32 -10.40
N LEU A 220 12.21 11.60 -9.57
CA LEU A 220 11.80 11.22 -8.22
C LEU A 220 11.73 12.44 -7.30
N GLU A 221 12.73 13.32 -7.33
CA GLU A 221 12.72 14.57 -6.56
C GLU A 221 11.52 15.44 -6.94
N TYR A 222 11.22 15.57 -8.24
CA TYR A 222 10.03 16.28 -8.71
C TYR A 222 8.74 15.60 -8.22
N LEU A 223 8.66 14.28 -8.32
CA LEU A 223 7.48 13.50 -7.92
C LEU A 223 7.19 13.58 -6.42
N PHE A 224 8.21 13.67 -5.57
CA PHE A 224 8.04 13.75 -4.12
C PHE A 224 7.87 15.19 -3.61
N ASN A 225 8.26 16.20 -4.40
CA ASN A 225 8.10 17.60 -4.03
C ASN A 225 6.77 18.22 -4.48
N ASP A 226 6.21 17.74 -5.59
CA ASP A 226 4.86 18.10 -6.01
C ASP A 226 3.86 17.19 -5.30
N ASP A 227 2.68 17.70 -4.92
CA ASP A 227 1.56 16.96 -4.30
C ASP A 227 0.96 15.94 -5.31
N PHE A 228 1.77 14.97 -5.73
CA PHE A 228 1.38 13.95 -6.67
C PHE A 228 0.71 12.81 -5.89
N GLU A 229 -0.61 12.75 -5.97
CA GLU A 229 -1.35 11.61 -5.45
C GLU A 229 -0.86 10.34 -6.15
N LEU A 230 -0.27 9.43 -5.38
CA LEU A 230 0.08 8.08 -5.83
C LEU A 230 -1.21 7.26 -6.00
N GLU A 231 -2.08 7.66 -6.92
CA GLU A 231 -3.28 6.90 -7.29
C GLU A 231 -2.91 5.78 -8.27
N GLY A 232 -3.23 4.54 -7.89
CA GLY A 232 -3.11 3.38 -8.77
C GLY A 232 -2.77 2.09 -8.03
N SER A 233 -3.04 0.94 -8.66
CA SER A 233 -2.66 -0.38 -8.14
C SER A 233 -1.16 -0.68 -8.27
N HIS A 234 -0.41 0.15 -9.00
CA HIS A 234 1.03 0.00 -9.22
C HIS A 234 1.74 1.32 -8.93
N PRO A 235 2.98 1.29 -8.39
CA PRO A 235 3.79 2.48 -8.27
C PRO A 235 4.03 3.08 -9.66
N VAL A 236 4.06 4.40 -9.74
CA VAL A 236 4.45 5.11 -10.96
C VAL A 236 5.83 4.65 -11.44
N ASN A 237 6.01 4.62 -12.75
CA ASN A 237 7.22 4.06 -13.38
C ASN A 237 8.56 4.63 -12.87
N PRO A 238 8.71 5.93 -12.60
CA PRO A 238 9.95 6.46 -12.02
C PRO A 238 10.36 5.77 -10.72
N ILE A 239 9.40 5.45 -9.84
CA ILE A 239 9.65 4.72 -8.58
C ILE A 239 10.12 3.30 -8.88
N ARG A 240 9.43 2.57 -9.77
CA ARG A 240 9.81 1.20 -10.17
C ARG A 240 11.21 1.14 -10.76
N ILE A 241 11.52 2.07 -11.66
CA ILE A 241 12.84 2.18 -12.30
C ILE A 241 13.92 2.54 -11.27
N GLY A 242 13.66 3.51 -10.40
CA GLY A 242 14.58 3.88 -9.32
C GLY A 242 14.88 2.71 -8.37
N ALA A 243 13.83 1.99 -7.96
CA ALA A 243 13.97 0.79 -7.14
C ALA A 243 14.78 -0.31 -7.83
N LEU A 244 14.56 -0.54 -9.13
CA LEU A 244 15.34 -1.48 -9.94
C LEU A 244 16.80 -1.05 -10.10
N GLN A 245 17.08 0.25 -10.26
CA GLN A 245 18.45 0.78 -10.29
C GLN A 245 19.19 0.50 -8.98
N ILE A 246 18.54 0.77 -7.84
CA ILE A 246 19.08 0.48 -6.50
C ILE A 246 19.34 -1.02 -6.36
N PHE A 247 18.37 -1.87 -6.72
CA PHE A 247 18.47 -3.32 -6.60
C PHE A 247 19.53 -3.93 -7.51
N SER A 248 19.62 -3.48 -8.77
CA SER A 248 20.64 -3.90 -9.72
C SER A 248 22.04 -3.59 -9.20
N LYS A 249 22.26 -2.39 -8.65
CA LYS A 249 23.54 -1.99 -8.06
C LYS A 249 23.86 -2.80 -6.80
N LYS A 250 22.86 -3.07 -5.96
CA LYS A 250 22.99 -3.96 -4.78
C LYS A 250 23.43 -5.38 -5.18
N CYS A 251 22.86 -5.94 -6.25
CA CYS A 251 23.22 -7.27 -6.75
C CYS A 251 24.65 -7.33 -7.31
N ALA A 252 25.12 -6.24 -7.93
CA ALA A 252 26.49 -6.12 -8.45
C ALA A 252 27.55 -5.76 -7.38
N SER A 253 27.11 -5.48 -6.15
CA SER A 253 27.95 -4.93 -5.08
C SER A 253 28.55 -5.98 -4.14
N ASP A 254 29.71 -5.64 -3.58
CA ASP A 254 30.31 -6.41 -2.49
C ASP A 254 29.56 -6.21 -1.17
N LYS A 255 29.75 -7.14 -0.22
CA LYS A 255 29.05 -7.12 1.08
C LYS A 255 29.16 -5.79 1.86
N ALA A 256 30.23 -5.03 1.64
CA ALA A 256 30.48 -3.76 2.34
C ALA A 256 29.55 -2.62 1.90
N THR A 257 29.06 -2.63 0.66
CA THR A 257 28.22 -1.55 0.11
C THR A 257 26.73 -1.90 0.08
N VAL A 258 26.34 -3.12 0.48
CA VAL A 258 24.93 -3.55 0.55
C VAL A 258 24.09 -2.62 1.43
N GLY A 259 24.62 -2.22 2.59
CA GLY A 259 23.91 -1.33 3.52
C GLY A 259 23.64 0.07 2.95
N TYR A 260 24.47 0.55 2.02
CA TYR A 260 24.24 1.83 1.34
C TYR A 260 23.00 1.77 0.44
N PHE A 261 22.85 0.69 -0.35
CA PHE A 261 21.68 0.52 -1.21
C PHE A 261 20.42 0.19 -0.41
N ASP A 262 20.54 -0.51 0.72
CA ASP A 262 19.43 -0.70 1.64
C ASP A 262 18.94 0.66 2.19
N ASN A 263 19.86 1.56 2.56
CA ASN A 263 19.49 2.92 2.97
C ASN A 263 18.82 3.71 1.85
N MET A 264 19.34 3.66 0.62
CA MET A 264 18.68 4.32 -0.53
C MET A 264 17.27 3.79 -0.77
N MET A 265 17.06 2.48 -0.63
CA MET A 265 15.73 1.89 -0.73
C MET A 265 14.82 2.38 0.39
N ASN A 266 15.32 2.47 1.62
CA ASN A 266 14.54 2.97 2.75
C ASN A 266 14.13 4.44 2.56
N VAL A 267 15.01 5.28 1.99
CA VAL A 267 14.65 6.66 1.63
C VAL A 267 13.53 6.67 0.59
N LEU A 268 13.65 5.88 -0.49
CA LEU A 268 12.60 5.80 -1.50
C LEU A 268 11.26 5.34 -0.91
N ILE A 269 11.28 4.36 -0.01
CA ILE A 269 10.09 3.87 0.68
C ILE A 269 9.53 4.94 1.61
N ALA A 270 10.37 5.66 2.35
CA ALA A 270 9.94 6.72 3.25
C ALA A 270 9.14 7.80 2.49
N GLU A 271 9.61 8.18 1.29
CA GLU A 271 8.87 9.11 0.43
C GLU A 271 7.54 8.52 -0.04
N MET A 272 7.47 7.23 -0.38
CA MET A 272 6.20 6.56 -0.71
C MET A 272 5.23 6.47 0.47
N THR A 273 5.73 6.53 1.70
CA THR A 273 4.90 6.51 2.92
C THR A 273 4.44 7.87 3.39
N ASN A 274 4.97 8.95 2.82
CA ASN A 274 4.59 10.31 3.14
C ASN A 274 3.24 10.60 2.48
N ILE A 275 2.16 10.25 3.20
CA ILE A 275 0.77 10.54 2.79
C ILE A 275 0.52 12.05 2.71
N SER A 276 1.34 12.83 3.42
CA SER A 276 1.13 14.25 3.60
C SER A 276 2.36 15.07 3.21
N SER A 277 2.27 15.72 2.06
CA SER A 277 3.23 16.72 1.60
C SER A 277 2.78 18.13 1.96
N SER A 278 1.47 18.39 2.08
CA SER A 278 0.98 19.74 2.36
C SER A 278 1.30 20.19 3.79
N PRO A 279 1.75 21.44 3.99
CA PRO A 279 1.94 21.99 5.33
C PRO A 279 0.68 21.90 6.20
N LEU A 280 -0.50 22.11 5.60
CA LEU A 280 -1.79 22.12 6.30
C LEU A 280 -2.13 20.77 6.94
N GLU A 281 -1.97 19.67 6.19
CA GLU A 281 -2.22 18.34 6.73
C GLU A 281 -1.21 17.94 7.82
N LYS A 282 0.05 18.36 7.71
CA LYS A 282 1.04 18.16 8.78
C LYS A 282 0.61 18.85 10.06
N ASP A 283 0.03 20.05 9.96
CA ASP A 283 -0.49 20.76 11.12
C ASP A 283 -1.79 20.12 11.64
N LEU A 284 -2.67 19.63 10.77
CA LEU A 284 -3.83 18.81 11.18
C LEU A 284 -3.42 17.55 11.94
N VAL A 285 -2.40 16.81 11.48
CA VAL A 285 -1.87 15.62 12.15
C VAL A 285 -1.34 15.98 13.55
N LYS A 286 -0.61 17.09 13.68
CA LYS A 286 -0.18 17.59 14.99
C LYS A 286 -1.39 17.96 15.85
N PHE A 287 -2.38 18.66 15.31
CA PHE A 287 -3.60 19.00 16.05
C PHE A 287 -4.32 17.76 16.57
N PHE A 288 -4.54 16.75 15.72
CA PHE A 288 -5.21 15.51 16.11
C PHE A 288 -4.43 14.79 17.22
N ALA A 289 -3.10 14.75 17.12
CA ALA A 289 -2.25 14.16 18.14
C ALA A 289 -2.30 14.93 19.47
N ILE A 290 -2.00 16.22 19.46
CA ILE A 290 -1.88 17.06 20.65
C ILE A 290 -3.24 17.27 21.31
N GLY A 291 -4.26 17.64 20.52
CA GLY A 291 -5.63 17.80 21.00
C GLY A 291 -6.21 16.50 21.53
N GLY A 292 -5.92 15.37 20.88
CA GLY A 292 -6.32 14.05 21.35
C GLY A 292 -5.67 13.67 22.68
N LEU A 293 -4.34 13.81 22.80
CA LEU A 293 -3.62 13.55 24.04
C LEU A 293 -4.08 14.48 25.17
N ARG A 294 -4.45 15.72 24.84
CA ARG A 294 -5.00 16.67 25.82
C ARG A 294 -6.28 16.11 26.41
N MET A 295 -7.20 15.63 25.58
CA MET A 295 -8.46 15.05 26.04
C MET A 295 -8.25 13.82 26.93
N ILE A 296 -7.41 12.87 26.50
CA ILE A 296 -7.13 11.66 27.29
C ILE A 296 -6.46 12.00 28.63
N SER A 297 -5.61 13.03 28.67
CA SER A 297 -4.92 13.44 29.89
C SER A 297 -5.82 14.07 30.96
N LEU A 298 -7.08 14.40 30.63
CA LEU A 298 -8.06 14.92 31.58
C LEU A 298 -8.54 13.86 32.58
N LYS A 299 -8.47 12.58 32.18
CA LYS A 299 -8.92 11.45 32.99
C LYS A 299 -7.74 10.80 33.70
N GLU A 300 -7.93 10.39 34.96
CA GLU A 300 -6.90 9.66 35.71
C GLU A 300 -6.67 8.25 35.14
N GLU A 301 -7.73 7.64 34.58
CA GLU A 301 -7.70 6.31 34.00
C GLU A 301 -7.76 6.36 32.48
N PHE A 302 -6.83 5.65 31.83
CA PHE A 302 -6.77 5.52 30.38
C PHE A 302 -8.03 4.85 29.83
N GLN A 303 -8.73 5.54 28.92
CA GLN A 303 -9.89 5.01 28.21
C GLN A 303 -9.48 4.52 26.81
N GLU A 304 -9.64 3.21 26.58
CA GLU A 304 -9.25 2.60 25.29
C GLU A 304 -10.10 3.12 24.12
N GLU A 305 -11.37 3.44 24.36
CA GLU A 305 -12.30 3.91 23.32
C GLU A 305 -11.94 5.32 22.82
N GLU A 306 -11.51 6.23 23.69
CA GLU A 306 -10.98 7.55 23.31
C GLU A 306 -9.71 7.42 22.48
N TYR A 307 -8.77 6.58 22.94
CA TYR A 307 -7.52 6.34 22.23
C TYR A 307 -7.75 5.77 20.84
N LYS A 308 -8.76 4.90 20.65
CA LYS A 308 -9.16 4.39 19.33
C LYS A 308 -9.62 5.49 18.39
N VAL A 309 -10.31 6.53 18.88
CA VAL A 309 -10.72 7.68 18.03
C VAL A 309 -9.50 8.42 17.50
N ILE A 310 -8.53 8.74 18.37
CA ILE A 310 -7.29 9.42 17.98
C ILE A 310 -6.52 8.58 16.95
N ILE A 311 -6.33 7.30 17.24
CA ILE A 311 -5.63 6.39 16.33
C ILE A 311 -6.36 6.29 15.00
N SER A 312 -7.69 6.22 14.99
CA SER A 312 -8.48 6.16 13.76
C SER A 312 -8.27 7.42 12.92
N GLU A 313 -8.34 8.59 13.52
CA GLU A 313 -8.18 9.88 12.81
C GLU A 313 -6.77 10.03 12.25
N LEU A 314 -5.74 9.78 13.07
CA LEU A 314 -4.35 9.85 12.63
C LEU A 314 -4.05 8.81 11.54
N SER A 315 -4.69 7.65 11.57
CA SER A 315 -4.47 6.61 10.55
C SER A 315 -4.93 7.02 9.15
N GLU A 316 -5.71 8.10 9.01
CA GLU A 316 -6.06 8.66 7.70
C GLU A 316 -4.88 9.41 7.07
N PHE A 317 -3.93 9.89 7.89
CA PHE A 317 -2.83 10.76 7.46
C PHE A 317 -1.44 10.15 7.66
N ILE A 318 -1.28 9.17 8.57
CA ILE A 318 0.02 8.57 8.88
C ILE A 318 -0.03 7.05 9.04
N LEU A 319 1.06 6.39 8.68
CA LEU A 319 1.13 4.92 8.67
C LEU A 319 1.20 4.31 10.09
N ASN A 320 1.94 4.94 11.00
CA ASN A 320 2.22 4.44 12.34
C ASN A 320 1.77 5.44 13.42
N PRO A 321 0.45 5.63 13.60
CA PRO A 321 -0.09 6.64 14.52
C PRO A 321 0.27 6.40 15.99
N LYS A 322 0.49 5.13 16.40
CA LYS A 322 0.90 4.80 17.77
C LYS A 322 2.30 5.31 18.10
N GLU A 323 3.26 5.00 17.23
CA GLU A 323 4.66 5.44 17.39
C GLU A 323 4.74 6.97 17.38
N TYR A 324 3.99 7.61 16.47
CA TYR A 324 3.90 9.06 16.40
C TYR A 324 3.33 9.69 17.69
N LEU A 325 2.24 9.13 18.24
CA LEU A 325 1.69 9.58 19.51
C LEU A 325 2.64 9.36 20.68
N GLU A 326 3.36 8.24 20.72
CA GLU A 326 4.37 7.97 21.76
C GLU A 326 5.52 8.96 21.69
N GLU A 327 5.99 9.32 20.49
CA GLU A 327 7.03 10.33 20.30
C GLU A 327 6.58 11.71 20.80
N ILE A 328 5.37 12.11 20.40
CA ILE A 328 4.71 13.37 20.81
C ILE A 328 4.47 13.41 22.32
N ALA A 329 4.00 12.32 22.93
CA ALA A 329 3.70 12.27 24.36
C ALA A 329 4.95 12.39 25.25
N ASN A 330 6.16 12.22 24.71
CA ASN A 330 7.41 12.40 25.45
C ASN A 330 7.87 13.87 25.53
N ASP A 331 7.20 14.79 24.85
CA ASP A 331 7.48 16.23 24.91
C ASP A 331 6.69 16.88 26.05
N ASP A 332 7.40 17.33 27.09
CA ASP A 332 6.83 17.88 28.31
C ASP A 332 6.03 19.18 28.08
N ASP A 333 6.36 19.94 27.03
CA ASP A 333 5.77 21.27 26.74
C ASP A 333 4.76 21.21 25.58
N ILE A 334 4.31 20.01 25.21
CA ILE A 334 3.60 19.83 23.93
C ILE A 334 2.27 20.59 23.84
N PHE A 335 1.56 20.74 24.95
CA PHE A 335 0.30 21.47 24.98
C PHE A 335 0.46 22.98 24.76
N ASP A 336 1.65 23.54 25.03
CA ASP A 336 1.93 24.96 24.80
C ASP A 336 1.98 25.29 23.30
N THR A 337 2.18 24.27 22.45
CA THR A 337 2.22 24.43 21.00
C THR A 337 0.85 24.38 20.34
N LEU A 338 -0.20 23.92 21.05
CA LEU A 338 -1.54 23.68 20.47
C LEU A 338 -2.15 24.95 19.86
N GLN A 339 -2.01 26.11 20.51
CA GLN A 339 -2.52 27.38 19.98
C GLN A 339 -1.87 27.74 18.65
N ASN A 340 -0.54 27.63 18.57
CA ASN A 340 0.18 27.98 17.35
C ASN A 340 -0.25 27.05 16.20
N VAL A 341 -0.40 25.75 16.47
CA VAL A 341 -0.87 24.78 15.45
C VAL A 341 -2.28 25.13 14.97
N ILE A 342 -3.20 25.49 15.88
CA ILE A 342 -4.56 25.92 15.52
C ILE A 342 -4.51 27.19 14.67
N ASP A 343 -3.72 28.19 15.06
CA ASP A 343 -3.60 29.45 14.34
C ASP A 343 -3.04 29.23 12.93
N ASP A 344 -2.00 28.39 12.79
CA ASP A 344 -1.39 28.04 11.50
C ASP A 344 -2.41 27.36 10.56
N ILE A 345 -3.24 26.43 11.08
CA ILE A 345 -4.31 25.77 10.29
C ILE A 345 -5.36 26.78 9.85
N LEU A 346 -5.85 27.61 10.78
CA LEU A 346 -6.95 28.54 10.51
C LEU A 346 -6.52 29.74 9.65
N GLU A 347 -5.24 30.07 9.59
CA GLU A 347 -4.71 31.06 8.64
C GLU A 347 -4.85 30.57 7.20
N VAL A 348 -4.67 29.26 6.97
CA VAL A 348 -4.76 28.64 5.63
C VAL A 348 -6.21 28.31 5.27
N GLU A 349 -6.92 27.59 6.14
CA GLU A 349 -8.29 27.13 5.89
C GLU A 349 -9.19 27.31 7.13
N PRO A 350 -9.85 28.47 7.26
CA PRO A 350 -10.67 28.80 8.42
C PRO A 350 -11.84 27.83 8.69
N ASP A 351 -12.35 27.17 7.65
CA ASP A 351 -13.50 26.25 7.76
C ASP A 351 -13.14 24.94 8.50
N LEU A 352 -11.84 24.61 8.63
CA LEU A 352 -11.40 23.43 9.38
C LEU A 352 -11.64 23.52 10.88
N ARG A 353 -11.99 24.70 11.42
CA ARG A 353 -12.39 24.85 12.83
C ARG A 353 -13.55 23.92 13.21
N ASP A 354 -14.47 23.64 12.28
CA ASP A 354 -15.60 22.73 12.49
C ASP A 354 -15.09 21.29 12.64
N LEU A 355 -14.23 20.83 11.72
CA LEU A 355 -13.61 19.49 11.77
C LEU A 355 -12.87 19.27 13.10
N MET A 356 -12.09 20.27 13.53
CA MET A 356 -11.32 20.22 14.77
C MET A 356 -12.21 20.14 16.01
N LEU A 357 -13.31 20.90 16.04
CA LEU A 357 -14.29 20.83 17.12
C LEU A 357 -15.01 19.47 17.15
N GLU A 358 -15.47 18.99 16.00
CA GLU A 358 -16.15 17.70 15.87
C GLU A 358 -15.25 16.54 16.30
N TYR A 359 -13.95 16.59 15.98
CA TYR A 359 -12.96 15.63 16.42
C TYR A 359 -12.86 15.55 17.96
N LEU A 360 -12.70 16.69 18.64
CA LEU A 360 -12.61 16.71 20.11
C LEU A 360 -13.90 16.20 20.77
N ILE A 361 -15.06 16.56 20.22
CA ILE A 361 -16.37 16.06 20.69
C ILE A 361 -16.48 14.54 20.50
N ARG A 362 -16.01 13.99 19.37
CA ARG A 362 -16.01 12.53 19.14
C ARG A 362 -15.19 11.79 20.19
N ILE A 363 -14.05 12.35 20.62
CA ILE A 363 -13.24 11.77 21.70
C ILE A 363 -14.04 11.78 23.01
N ALA A 364 -14.55 12.93 23.44
CA ALA A 364 -15.29 13.07 24.70
C ALA A 364 -16.57 12.22 24.80
N LEU A 365 -17.08 11.71 23.67
CA LEU A 365 -18.27 10.85 23.63
C LEU A 365 -17.93 9.36 23.42
N ALA A 366 -16.64 9.01 23.23
CA ALA A 366 -16.22 7.68 22.78
C ALA A 366 -16.50 6.59 23.83
N ASP A 367 -16.26 6.89 25.11
CA ASP A 367 -16.45 5.96 26.23
C ASP A 367 -17.92 5.90 26.72
N LYS A 368 -18.82 6.64 26.06
CA LYS A 368 -20.25 6.79 26.41
C LYS A 368 -20.49 7.42 27.78
N LYS A 369 -19.51 8.12 28.36
CA LYS A 369 -19.66 8.89 29.59
C LYS A 369 -19.38 10.36 29.30
N ILE A 370 -20.41 11.18 29.42
CA ILE A 370 -20.30 12.62 29.21
C ILE A 370 -19.85 13.25 30.53
N GLU A 371 -18.56 13.54 30.65
CA GLU A 371 -18.00 14.15 31.86
C GLU A 371 -17.90 15.68 31.74
N SER A 372 -18.15 16.38 32.85
CA SER A 372 -18.12 17.84 32.85
C SER A 372 -16.73 18.39 32.52
N ILE A 373 -15.67 17.72 32.95
CA ILE A 373 -14.29 18.17 32.71
C ILE A 373 -13.94 18.21 31.21
N GLU A 374 -14.39 17.21 30.45
CA GLU A 374 -14.17 17.14 29.00
C GLU A 374 -15.01 18.19 28.27
N VAL A 375 -16.29 18.31 28.64
CA VAL A 375 -17.20 19.31 28.07
C VAL A 375 -16.70 20.72 28.35
N ASP A 376 -16.29 21.02 29.58
CA ASP A 376 -15.77 22.34 29.98
C ASP A 376 -14.46 22.65 29.25
N THR A 377 -13.57 21.66 29.08
CA THR A 377 -12.32 21.84 28.32
C THR A 377 -12.61 22.12 26.83
N ILE A 378 -13.51 21.37 26.20
CA ILE A 378 -13.88 21.60 24.79
C ILE A 378 -14.57 22.96 24.62
N MET A 379 -15.40 23.37 25.60
CA MET A 379 -16.00 24.71 25.59
C MET A 379 -14.92 25.80 25.65
N GLU A 380 -13.95 25.68 26.56
CA GLU A 380 -12.86 26.64 26.69
C GLU A 380 -11.99 26.71 25.42
N LEU A 381 -11.56 25.56 24.89
CA LEU A 381 -10.78 25.47 23.65
C LEU A 381 -11.57 26.05 22.45
N GLY A 382 -12.85 25.70 22.34
CA GLY A 382 -13.71 26.16 21.26
C GLY A 382 -13.96 27.66 21.27
N GLU A 383 -14.13 28.27 22.46
CA GLU A 383 -14.31 29.72 22.60
C GLU A 383 -13.01 30.49 22.42
N SER A 384 -11.92 30.02 23.04
CA SER A 384 -10.65 30.77 23.10
C SER A 384 -9.76 30.57 21.88
N MET A 385 -9.75 29.38 21.28
CA MET A 385 -8.81 29.03 20.21
C MET A 385 -9.49 28.89 18.85
N LEU A 386 -10.71 28.33 18.80
CA LEU A 386 -11.43 28.08 17.53
C LEU A 386 -12.42 29.20 17.14
N GLY A 387 -12.67 30.14 18.05
CA GLY A 387 -13.54 31.29 17.82
C GLY A 387 -15.02 30.94 17.64
N PHE A 388 -15.50 29.87 18.27
CA PHE A 388 -16.93 29.57 18.34
C PHE A 388 -17.58 30.30 19.51
N SER A 389 -18.87 30.60 19.39
CA SER A 389 -19.70 30.95 20.52
C SER A 389 -20.09 29.70 21.32
N ARG A 390 -20.32 29.87 22.63
CA ARG A 390 -20.86 28.81 23.49
C ARG A 390 -22.11 28.13 22.94
N GLU A 391 -22.96 28.87 22.24
CA GLU A 391 -24.18 28.34 21.63
C GLU A 391 -23.88 27.41 20.44
N GLU A 392 -22.88 27.74 19.61
CA GLU A 392 -22.46 26.89 18.49
C GLU A 392 -21.84 25.58 18.99
N ILE A 393 -20.95 25.65 19.99
CA ILE A 393 -20.33 24.47 20.59
C ILE A 393 -21.41 23.56 21.21
N ALA A 394 -22.35 24.12 21.96
CA ALA A 394 -23.47 23.37 22.54
C ALA A 394 -24.35 22.70 21.46
N LYS A 395 -24.60 23.37 20.33
CA LYS A 395 -25.32 22.78 19.19
C LYS A 395 -24.54 21.62 18.57
N SER A 396 -23.22 21.74 18.44
CA SER A 396 -22.38 20.65 17.92
C SER A 396 -22.41 19.42 18.84
N PHE A 397 -22.28 19.61 20.16
CA PHE A 397 -22.47 18.55 21.15
C PHE A 397 -23.85 17.90 21.04
N ALA A 398 -24.92 18.71 20.99
CA ALA A 398 -26.28 18.19 20.89
C ALA A 398 -26.48 17.34 19.63
N ASN A 399 -25.93 17.76 18.48
CA ASN A 399 -25.99 17.02 17.23
C ASN A 399 -25.27 15.67 17.34
N HIS A 400 -24.07 15.64 17.93
CA HIS A 400 -23.31 14.40 18.14
C HIS A 400 -24.02 13.47 19.11
N ILE A 401 -24.46 13.97 20.27
CA ILE A 401 -25.22 13.17 21.25
C ILE A 401 -26.46 12.53 20.59
N GLN A 402 -27.21 13.30 19.80
CA GLN A 402 -28.42 12.77 19.13
C GLN A 402 -28.11 11.71 18.07
N LYS A 403 -26.93 11.74 17.45
CA LYS A 403 -26.54 10.81 16.38
C LYS A 403 -25.85 9.55 16.90
N SER A 404 -25.00 9.66 17.92
CA SER A 404 -24.06 8.59 18.30
C SER A 404 -24.13 8.17 19.76
N PHE A 405 -24.72 8.97 20.67
CA PHE A 405 -24.76 8.59 22.08
C PHE A 405 -25.74 7.44 22.29
N SER A 406 -25.22 6.36 22.87
CA SER A 406 -26.02 5.23 23.35
C SER A 406 -25.56 4.93 24.77
N PRO A 407 -26.47 4.97 25.77
CA PRO A 407 -26.10 4.69 27.14
C PRO A 407 -25.60 3.26 27.28
N ASP A 408 -24.70 3.02 28.25
CA ASP A 408 -24.32 1.66 28.60
C ASP A 408 -25.56 0.86 29.01
N ILE A 409 -25.82 -0.25 28.30
CA ILE A 409 -26.96 -1.11 28.58
C ILE A 409 -26.87 -1.69 29.99
N LEU A 410 -25.65 -1.93 30.50
CA LEU A 410 -25.46 -2.40 31.87
C LEU A 410 -25.85 -1.36 32.92
N ALA A 411 -25.88 -0.07 32.58
CA ALA A 411 -26.41 0.96 33.48
C ALA A 411 -27.95 0.96 33.56
N LEU A 412 -28.63 0.24 32.65
CA LEU A 412 -30.09 0.14 32.58
C LEU A 412 -30.65 -1.13 33.24
N VAL A 413 -29.78 -2.04 33.70
CA VAL A 413 -30.12 -3.35 34.30
C VAL A 413 -29.57 -3.42 35.70
#